data_AF-A0AAW1GFH2-F1
#
_entry.id   AF-A0AAW1GFH2-F1
#
_cell.length_a   1.000
_cell.length_b   1.000
_cell.length_c   1.000
_cell.angle_alpha   90.00
_cell.angle_beta   90.00
_cell.angle_gamma   90.00
#
_symmetry.space_group_name_H-M   'P 1'
#
loop_
_entity.id
_entity.type
_entity.pdbx_description
1 polymer ?
#
loop_
_entity_poly.entity_id
_entity_poly.type
_entity_poly.pdbx_seq_one_letter_code
_entity_poly.pdbx_strand_id
1 'polypeptide(L)'
;MTLPTTRKDLMIVNMGPHHPSMHGVLRLIVTLDGEDVIDCEPILGYLHRGMEKIAENRTIIQYLPYVTRWDYLATMFTEAITVNGPEQLGNIQLSRIASHLLWLGPFMADIGAQTPFFYIFRERELVYDLFEAATGMRMMHNFFRIGGVAADLPYGWIENV
;
A
#
# COMPACT_ATOMS: atom_id res chain seq x y z
N MET A 1 39.73 -37.73 16.91
CA MET A 1 38.34 -37.27 17.03
C MET A 1 38.06 -36.40 15.81
N THR A 2 37.71 -37.03 14.70
CA THR A 2 37.49 -36.38 13.40
C THR A 2 36.07 -35.82 13.40
N LEU A 3 35.94 -34.49 13.37
CA LEU A 3 34.65 -33.83 13.15
C LEU A 3 34.06 -34.31 11.82
N PRO A 4 32.76 -34.65 11.74
CA PRO A 4 32.13 -34.90 10.46
C PRO A 4 32.03 -33.56 9.72
N THR A 5 32.92 -33.33 8.76
CA THR A 5 32.83 -32.21 7.83
C THR A 5 31.79 -32.54 6.75
N THR A 6 30.51 -32.57 7.11
CA THR A 6 29.46 -32.33 6.12
C THR A 6 29.65 -30.90 5.63
N ARG A 7 30.12 -30.72 4.38
CA ARG A 7 29.99 -29.43 3.69
C ARG A 7 28.50 -29.09 3.72
N LYS A 8 28.13 -28.07 4.48
CA LYS A 8 26.81 -27.43 4.35
C LYS A 8 26.86 -26.67 3.04
N ASP A 9 26.50 -27.35 1.95
CA ASP A 9 26.32 -26.68 0.67
C ASP A 9 25.14 -25.72 0.85
N LEU A 10 25.43 -24.42 0.77
CA LEU A 10 24.44 -23.37 0.92
C LEU A 10 23.38 -23.52 -0.17
N MET A 11 22.11 -23.52 0.21
CA MET A 11 21.01 -23.62 -0.72
C MET A 11 20.60 -22.22 -1.17
N ILE A 12 20.66 -21.96 -2.48
CA ILE A 12 20.17 -20.72 -3.07
C ILE A 12 18.74 -20.95 -3.55
N VAL A 13 17.78 -20.29 -2.91
CA VAL A 13 16.35 -20.35 -3.27
C VAL A 13 15.95 -19.04 -3.90
N ASN A 14 15.43 -19.11 -5.13
CA ASN A 14 14.86 -17.98 -5.83
C ASN A 14 13.35 -17.95 -5.57
N MET A 15 12.91 -17.09 -4.65
CA MET A 15 11.49 -16.80 -4.46
C MET A 15 11.02 -15.87 -5.57
N GLY A 16 10.16 -16.42 -6.44
CA GLY A 16 9.67 -15.72 -7.63
C GLY A 16 8.80 -14.51 -7.28
N PRO A 17 8.65 -13.56 -8.22
CA PRO A 17 8.00 -12.27 -7.96
C PRO A 17 6.50 -12.34 -7.61
N HIS A 18 5.83 -13.46 -7.90
CA HIS A 18 4.38 -13.62 -7.73
C HIS A 18 3.97 -14.63 -6.65
N HIS A 19 4.83 -15.61 -6.34
CA HIS A 19 4.56 -16.68 -5.38
C HIS A 19 5.88 -17.08 -4.68
N PRO A 20 5.89 -17.31 -3.36
CA PRO A 20 4.76 -17.34 -2.43
C PRO A 20 4.34 -15.92 -2.02
N SER A 21 3.02 -15.64 -2.02
CA SER A 21 2.42 -14.30 -2.06
C SER A 21 3.01 -13.29 -1.07
N MET A 22 3.36 -12.08 -1.55
CA MET A 22 3.82 -10.97 -0.73
C MET A 22 3.15 -9.65 -1.17
N HIS A 23 1.84 -9.51 -0.92
CA HIS A 23 1.01 -8.27 -1.01
C HIS A 23 1.47 -7.18 -2.01
N GLY A 24 1.94 -7.59 -3.18
CA GLY A 24 2.89 -6.84 -3.99
C GLY A 24 3.76 -7.79 -4.82
N VAL A 25 4.72 -7.22 -5.56
CA VAL A 25 5.62 -7.97 -6.45
C VAL A 25 7.05 -7.78 -5.95
N LEU A 26 7.61 -8.85 -5.39
CA LEU A 26 8.96 -8.84 -4.83
C LEU A 26 9.65 -10.17 -5.14
N ARG A 27 10.86 -10.10 -5.69
CA ARG A 27 11.70 -11.26 -5.90
C ARG A 27 12.82 -11.26 -4.86
N LEU A 28 13.03 -12.39 -4.22
CA LEU A 28 14.07 -12.57 -3.20
C LEU A 28 14.96 -13.74 -3.61
N ILE A 29 16.26 -13.49 -3.71
CA ILE A 29 17.26 -14.55 -3.80
C ILE A 29 17.78 -14.78 -2.38
N VAL A 30 17.39 -15.91 -1.78
CA VAL A 30 17.69 -16.22 -0.39
C VAL A 30 18.77 -17.30 -0.35
N THR A 31 19.84 -17.04 0.38
CA THR A 31 20.89 -18.02 0.67
C THR A 31 20.62 -18.63 2.03
N LEU A 32 20.33 -19.93 2.04
CA LEU A 32 19.89 -20.70 3.22
C LEU A 32 20.96 -21.71 3.65
N ASP A 33 21.15 -21.85 4.95
CA ASP A 33 21.83 -23.01 5.56
C ASP A 33 20.80 -23.80 6.37
N GLY A 34 20.16 -24.75 5.69
CA GLY A 34 19.01 -25.46 6.24
C GLY A 34 17.80 -24.53 6.40
N GLU A 35 17.40 -24.28 7.65
CA GLU A 35 16.28 -23.39 8.01
C GLU A 35 16.71 -21.95 8.31
N ASP A 36 18.02 -21.71 8.47
CA ASP A 36 18.57 -20.40 8.79
C ASP A 36 18.83 -19.58 7.52
N VAL A 37 18.41 -18.31 7.54
CA VAL A 37 18.70 -17.34 6.47
C VAL A 37 20.06 -16.70 6.73
N ILE A 38 21.01 -16.92 5.82
CA ILE A 38 22.34 -16.30 5.89
C ILE A 38 22.35 -14.97 5.16
N ASP A 39 21.76 -14.94 3.96
CA ASP A 39 21.74 -13.73 3.13
C ASP A 39 20.44 -13.68 2.31
N CYS A 40 20.02 -12.45 1.98
CA CYS A 40 18.81 -12.19 1.21
C CYS A 40 19.03 -10.97 0.31
N GLU A 41 19.02 -11.20 -1.00
CA GLU A 41 19.10 -10.15 -2.02
C GLU A 41 17.68 -9.83 -2.54
N PRO A 42 17.11 -8.66 -2.19
CA PRO A 42 15.84 -8.20 -2.74
C PRO A 42 16.03 -7.57 -4.11
N ILE A 43 15.39 -8.17 -5.12
CA ILE A 43 15.33 -7.62 -6.48
C ILE A 43 14.03 -6.80 -6.61
N LEU A 44 14.21 -5.48 -6.61
CA LEU A 44 13.14 -4.49 -6.72
C LEU A 44 12.96 -4.02 -8.17
N GLY A 45 11.89 -3.27 -8.43
CA GLY A 45 11.69 -2.55 -9.70
C GLY A 45 10.65 -3.15 -10.65
N TYR A 46 10.04 -4.30 -10.32
CA TYR A 46 8.96 -4.88 -11.12
C TYR A 46 7.72 -3.96 -11.25
N LEU A 47 7.54 -3.04 -10.30
CA LEU A 47 6.48 -2.02 -10.30
C LEU A 47 7.02 -0.60 -10.53
N HIS A 48 8.26 -0.44 -11.01
CA HIS A 48 8.78 0.88 -11.38
C HIS A 48 8.03 1.40 -12.61
N ARG A 49 7.30 2.51 -12.44
CA ARG A 49 6.44 3.11 -13.49
C ARG A 49 6.96 4.45 -14.02
N GLY A 50 8.18 4.85 -13.67
CA GLY A 50 8.77 6.11 -14.14
C GLY A 50 7.97 7.36 -13.75
N MET A 51 7.35 7.36 -12.57
CA MET A 51 6.49 8.46 -12.11
C MET A 51 7.21 9.80 -12.10
N GLU A 52 8.48 9.82 -11.70
CA GLU A 52 9.36 11.00 -11.72
C GLU A 52 9.52 11.57 -13.14
N LYS A 53 9.69 10.70 -14.13
CA LYS A 53 9.83 11.14 -15.54
C LYS A 53 8.53 11.67 -16.12
N ILE A 54 7.40 11.13 -15.68
CA ILE A 54 6.07 11.63 -16.04
C ILE A 54 5.84 13.01 -15.41
N ALA A 55 6.30 13.22 -14.16
CA ALA A 55 6.19 14.49 -13.46
C ALA A 55 6.90 15.63 -14.22
N GLU A 56 8.07 15.38 -14.81
CA GLU A 56 8.80 16.38 -15.62
C GLU A 56 8.00 16.91 -16.82
N ASN A 57 7.12 16.08 -17.40
CA ASN A 57 6.38 16.40 -18.62
C ASN A 57 4.92 16.82 -18.36
N ARG A 58 4.54 17.06 -17.10
CA ARG A 58 3.16 17.36 -16.71
C ARG A 58 3.11 18.56 -15.77
N THR A 59 2.02 19.32 -15.87
CA THR A 59 1.76 20.38 -14.88
C THR A 59 1.34 19.76 -13.56
N ILE A 60 1.46 20.51 -12.45
CA ILE A 60 1.17 20.00 -11.10
C ILE A 60 -0.28 19.46 -11.00
N ILE A 61 -1.24 20.15 -11.62
CA ILE A 61 -2.66 19.73 -11.64
C ILE A 61 -2.84 18.41 -12.41
N GLN A 62 -2.12 18.24 -13.53
CA GLN A 62 -2.17 17.02 -14.33
C GLN A 62 -1.42 15.86 -13.66
N TYR A 63 -0.45 16.16 -12.80
CA TYR A 63 0.33 15.16 -12.08
C TYR A 63 -0.37 14.67 -10.81
N LEU A 64 -1.30 15.44 -10.24
CA LEU A 64 -2.02 15.07 -9.02
C LEU A 64 -2.65 13.66 -9.04
N PRO A 65 -3.32 13.21 -10.12
CA PRO A 65 -3.87 11.85 -10.22
C PRO A 65 -2.80 10.75 -10.20
N TYR A 66 -1.53 11.07 -10.44
CA TYR A 66 -0.43 10.11 -10.35
C TYR A 66 0.10 9.96 -8.92
N VAL A 67 0.00 11.03 -8.11
CA VAL A 67 0.39 11.02 -6.69
C VAL A 67 -0.51 10.10 -5.87
N THR A 68 -1.80 10.05 -6.21
CA THR A 68 -2.77 9.14 -5.58
C THR A 68 -2.36 7.67 -5.75
N ARG A 69 -1.53 7.38 -6.75
CA ARG A 69 -1.06 6.04 -7.13
C ARG A 69 0.32 5.69 -6.57
N TRP A 70 0.96 6.60 -5.85
CA TRP A 70 2.22 6.33 -5.17
C TRP A 70 2.00 5.34 -4.03
N ASP A 71 1.08 5.67 -3.13
CA ASP A 71 0.53 4.75 -2.14
C ASP A 71 -0.97 4.57 -2.42
N TYR A 72 -1.32 3.40 -2.96
CA TYR A 72 -2.69 3.05 -3.28
C TYR A 72 -3.53 2.66 -2.05
N LEU A 73 -2.90 2.53 -0.87
CA LEU A 73 -3.56 2.23 0.41
C LEU A 73 -4.09 3.52 1.05
N ALA A 74 -3.27 4.58 1.05
CA ALA A 74 -3.56 5.87 1.67
C ALA A 74 -3.56 7.02 0.65
N THR A 75 -4.39 6.91 -0.38
CA THR A 75 -4.38 7.86 -1.52
C THR A 75 -4.62 9.31 -1.10
N MET A 76 -5.50 9.54 -0.13
CA MET A 76 -5.81 10.90 0.36
C MET A 76 -4.65 11.51 1.14
N PHE A 77 -3.84 10.66 1.80
CA PHE A 77 -2.66 11.11 2.51
C PHE A 77 -1.55 11.57 1.55
N THR A 78 -1.30 10.83 0.47
CA THR A 78 -0.29 11.23 -0.53
C THR A 78 -0.71 12.47 -1.31
N GLU A 79 -2.00 12.60 -1.61
CA GLU A 79 -2.58 13.84 -2.17
C GLU A 79 -2.34 15.04 -1.25
N ALA A 80 -2.64 14.91 0.04
CA ALA A 80 -2.47 15.98 1.01
C ALA A 80 -1.02 16.44 1.15
N ILE A 81 -0.05 15.52 1.06
CA ILE A 81 1.38 15.84 1.07
C ILE A 81 1.76 16.72 -0.13
N THR A 82 1.29 16.39 -1.34
CA THR A 82 1.68 17.13 -2.55
C THR A 82 1.04 18.53 -2.62
N VAL A 83 -0.12 18.69 -1.97
CA VAL A 83 -0.91 19.93 -2.02
C VAL A 83 -0.57 20.91 -0.89
N ASN A 84 0.28 20.53 0.08
CA ASN A 84 0.53 21.28 1.32
C ASN A 84 -0.76 21.52 2.14
N GLY A 85 -1.58 20.47 2.29
CA GLY A 85 -2.83 20.50 3.04
C GLY A 85 -2.90 19.66 4.33
N PRO A 86 -1.83 19.44 5.13
CA PRO A 86 -2.01 18.70 6.37
C PRO A 86 -2.75 19.48 7.47
N GLU A 87 -2.92 20.81 7.35
CA GLU A 87 -3.31 21.65 8.49
C GLU A 87 -4.81 21.96 8.65
N GLN A 88 -5.68 21.66 7.67
CA GLN A 88 -7.10 22.09 7.74
C GLN A 88 -8.16 20.99 7.78
N LEU A 89 -7.82 19.71 7.58
CA LEU A 89 -8.81 18.63 7.51
C LEU A 89 -8.54 17.53 8.53
N GLY A 90 -9.30 17.56 9.63
CA GLY A 90 -9.34 16.52 10.68
C GLY A 90 -9.74 15.12 10.19
N ASN A 91 -9.96 14.91 8.89
CA ASN A 91 -10.47 13.67 8.30
C ASN A 91 -9.39 12.78 7.64
N ILE A 92 -8.09 13.11 7.76
CA ILE A 92 -6.99 12.24 7.28
C ILE A 92 -6.93 10.91 8.08
N GLN A 93 -7.59 10.83 9.24
CA GLN A 93 -7.64 9.63 10.08
C GLN A 93 -8.31 8.44 9.37
N LEU A 94 -9.36 8.67 8.55
CA LEU A 94 -10.05 7.60 7.83
C LEU A 94 -9.15 6.91 6.81
N SER A 95 -8.37 7.69 6.05
CA SER A 95 -7.40 7.14 5.09
C SER A 95 -6.29 6.35 5.78
N ARG A 96 -5.92 6.74 7.02
CA ARG A 96 -4.95 6.00 7.84
C ARG A 96 -5.54 4.69 8.33
N ILE A 97 -6.77 4.68 8.82
CA ILE A 97 -7.48 3.48 9.28
C ILE A 97 -7.63 2.49 8.12
N ALA A 98 -8.09 2.95 6.94
CA ALA A 98 -8.22 2.11 5.75
C ALA A 98 -6.89 1.46 5.32
N SER A 99 -5.77 2.17 5.47
CA SER A 99 -4.42 1.65 5.20
C SER A 99 -4.00 0.59 6.22
N HIS A 100 -4.22 0.83 7.53
CA HIS A 100 -3.88 -0.14 8.58
C HIS A 100 -4.74 -1.41 8.51
N LEU A 101 -6.03 -1.29 8.15
CA LEU A 101 -6.90 -2.43 7.90
C LEU A 101 -6.35 -3.28 6.74
N LEU A 102 -5.91 -2.67 5.64
CA LEU A 102 -5.31 -3.41 4.53
C LEU A 102 -3.90 -3.94 4.82
N TRP A 103 -3.18 -3.38 5.79
CA TRP A 103 -1.94 -3.99 6.26
C TRP A 103 -2.23 -5.22 7.12
N LEU A 104 -3.11 -5.09 8.12
CA LEU A 104 -3.39 -6.14 9.10
C LEU A 104 -4.09 -7.36 8.48
N GLY A 105 -5.09 -7.15 7.62
CA GLY A 105 -5.90 -8.26 7.08
C GLY A 105 -5.06 -9.28 6.30
N PRO A 106 -4.38 -8.86 5.22
CA PRO A 106 -3.50 -9.72 4.44
C PRO A 106 -2.33 -10.26 5.27
N PHE A 107 -1.71 -9.48 6.17
CA PHE A 107 -0.64 -9.96 7.05
C PHE A 107 -1.10 -11.13 7.93
N MET A 108 -2.32 -11.06 8.49
CA MET A 108 -2.89 -12.17 9.25
C MET A 108 -3.12 -13.41 8.36
N ALA A 109 -3.56 -13.21 7.11
CA ALA A 109 -3.75 -14.29 6.16
C ALA A 109 -2.42 -14.98 5.79
N ASP A 110 -1.33 -14.22 5.66
CA ASP A 110 0.02 -14.74 5.37
C ASP A 110 0.58 -15.58 6.53
N ILE A 111 0.23 -15.26 7.77
CA ILE A 111 0.57 -16.07 8.96
C ILE A 111 -0.36 -17.31 9.09
N GLY A 112 -1.40 -17.41 8.25
CA GLY A 112 -2.33 -18.54 8.20
C GLY A 112 -3.69 -18.31 8.86
N ALA A 113 -3.93 -17.13 9.45
CA ALA A 113 -5.21 -16.76 10.03
C ALA A 113 -6.13 -16.13 8.96
N GLN A 114 -6.89 -16.98 8.25
CA GLN A 114 -7.75 -16.52 7.14
C GLN A 114 -9.08 -15.89 7.59
N THR A 115 -9.62 -16.25 8.75
CA THR A 115 -10.94 -15.76 9.18
C THR A 115 -10.97 -14.24 9.48
N PRO A 116 -9.98 -13.65 10.17
CA PRO A 116 -9.94 -12.21 10.43
C PRO A 116 -9.85 -11.35 9.17
N PHE A 117 -9.25 -11.88 8.09
CA PHE A 117 -9.15 -11.21 6.80
C PHE A 117 -10.53 -10.73 6.29
N PHE A 118 -11.55 -11.60 6.34
CA PHE A 118 -12.88 -11.24 5.84
C PHE A 118 -13.56 -10.15 6.69
N TYR A 119 -13.40 -10.18 8.01
CA TYR A 119 -13.96 -9.15 8.89
C TYR A 119 -13.30 -7.79 8.66
N ILE A 120 -11.98 -7.77 8.53
CA ILE A 120 -11.21 -6.54 8.28
C ILE A 120 -11.59 -5.92 6.94
N PHE A 121 -11.78 -6.73 5.89
CA PHE A 121 -12.22 -6.23 4.59
C PHE A 121 -13.67 -5.72 4.60
N ARG A 122 -14.55 -6.29 5.43
CA ARG A 122 -15.90 -5.75 5.65
C ARG A 122 -15.84 -4.33 6.24
N GLU A 123 -15.06 -4.13 7.31
CA GLU A 123 -14.91 -2.78 7.90
C GLU A 123 -14.28 -1.80 6.92
N ARG A 124 -13.31 -2.25 6.12
CA ARG A 124 -12.68 -1.44 5.09
C ARG A 124 -13.64 -1.01 3.99
N GLU A 125 -14.60 -1.86 3.65
CA GLU A 125 -15.64 -1.56 2.65
C GLU A 125 -16.55 -0.41 3.12
N LEU A 126 -16.92 -0.38 4.41
CA LEU A 126 -17.69 0.75 4.98
C LEU A 126 -16.96 2.08 4.83
N VAL A 127 -15.63 2.08 5.00
CA VAL A 127 -14.80 3.28 4.79
C VAL A 127 -14.78 3.67 3.30
N TYR A 128 -14.86 2.71 2.38
CA TYR A 128 -14.96 2.98 0.95
C TYR A 128 -16.30 3.56 0.53
N ASP A 129 -17.39 3.14 1.15
CA ASP A 129 -18.70 3.75 0.91
C ASP A 129 -18.69 5.24 1.34
N LEU A 130 -17.99 5.58 2.43
CA LEU A 130 -17.80 6.97 2.85
C LEU A 130 -16.97 7.79 1.86
N PHE A 131 -15.90 7.20 1.30
CA PHE A 131 -15.10 7.89 0.28
C PHE A 131 -15.83 8.03 -1.05
N GLU A 132 -16.60 7.01 -1.45
CA GLU A 132 -17.43 7.04 -2.65
C GLU A 132 -18.52 8.13 -2.51
N ALA A 133 -19.16 8.24 -1.34
CA ALA A 133 -20.11 9.31 -1.07
C ALA A 133 -19.46 10.71 -1.13
N ALA A 134 -18.24 10.86 -0.60
CA ALA A 134 -17.54 12.15 -0.57
C ALA A 134 -16.98 12.59 -1.94
N THR A 135 -16.48 11.65 -2.73
CA THR A 135 -15.64 11.96 -3.90
C THR A 135 -16.16 11.40 -5.21
N GLY A 136 -17.15 10.50 -5.16
CA GLY A 136 -17.67 9.75 -6.31
C GLY A 136 -16.73 8.63 -6.79
N MET A 137 -15.61 8.39 -6.11
CA MET A 137 -14.64 7.35 -6.47
C MET A 137 -14.34 6.44 -5.27
N ARG A 138 -14.09 5.16 -5.53
CA ARG A 138 -13.75 4.16 -4.49
C ARG A 138 -12.28 4.15 -4.10
N MET A 139 -11.42 4.47 -5.06
CA MET A 139 -9.98 4.60 -4.91
C MET A 139 -9.50 5.69 -5.86
N MET A 140 -8.30 6.25 -5.60
CA MET A 140 -7.71 7.29 -6.46
C MET A 140 -8.60 8.55 -6.54
N HIS A 141 -8.97 9.06 -5.37
CA HIS A 141 -10.03 10.05 -5.19
C HIS A 141 -9.77 11.41 -5.83
N ASN A 142 -8.52 11.80 -6.05
CA ASN A 142 -8.15 13.06 -6.70
C ASN A 142 -8.99 14.24 -6.18
N PHE A 143 -9.15 14.30 -4.85
CA PHE A 143 -10.13 15.13 -4.16
C PHE A 143 -9.50 16.42 -3.65
N PHE A 144 -8.26 16.36 -3.19
CA PHE A 144 -7.53 17.56 -2.80
C PHE A 144 -7.10 18.36 -4.04
N ARG A 145 -7.02 19.68 -3.90
CA ARG A 145 -6.56 20.62 -4.93
C ARG A 145 -5.68 21.67 -4.27
N ILE A 146 -4.76 22.25 -5.03
CA ILE A 146 -3.97 23.40 -4.54
C ILE A 146 -4.95 24.50 -4.12
N GLY A 147 -4.97 24.81 -2.83
CA GLY A 147 -5.91 25.77 -2.23
C GLY A 147 -7.13 25.18 -1.52
N GLY A 148 -7.29 23.85 -1.43
CA GLY A 148 -8.35 23.22 -0.64
C GLY A 148 -8.83 21.87 -1.19
N VAL A 149 -10.15 21.72 -1.27
CA VAL A 149 -10.85 20.52 -1.76
C VAL A 149 -11.56 20.80 -3.08
N ALA A 150 -11.77 19.77 -3.89
CA ALA A 150 -12.44 19.89 -5.18
C ALA A 150 -13.95 20.17 -5.05
N ALA A 151 -14.59 19.63 -4.02
CA ALA A 151 -16.01 19.80 -3.74
C ALA A 151 -16.26 19.69 -2.22
N ASP A 152 -17.36 20.29 -1.76
CA ASP A 152 -17.83 20.10 -0.39
C ASP A 152 -18.43 18.71 -0.19
N LEU A 153 -18.43 18.26 1.07
CA LEU A 153 -19.04 16.97 1.46
C LEU A 153 -20.56 17.01 1.25
N PRO A 154 -21.19 15.87 0.89
CA PRO A 154 -22.63 15.83 0.71
C PRO A 154 -23.39 16.07 2.01
N TYR A 155 -24.62 16.55 1.91
CA TYR A 155 -25.48 16.78 3.06
C TYR A 155 -25.71 15.48 3.85
N GLY A 156 -25.55 15.52 5.17
CA GLY A 156 -25.69 14.35 6.05
C GLY A 156 -24.48 13.41 6.07
N TRP A 157 -23.35 13.74 5.41
CA TRP A 157 -22.17 12.87 5.40
C TRP A 157 -21.63 12.58 6.82
N ILE A 158 -21.62 13.59 7.69
CA ILE A 158 -21.13 13.47 9.07
C ILE A 158 -22.02 12.53 9.91
N GLU A 159 -23.31 12.43 9.60
CA GLU A 159 -24.26 11.58 10.32
C GLU A 159 -24.15 10.10 9.92
N ASN A 160 -23.51 9.82 8.77
CA ASN A 160 -23.28 8.48 8.26
C ASN A 160 -21.93 7.87 8.71
N VAL A 161 -21.13 8.63 9.48
CA VAL A 161 -19.87 8.17 10.10
C VAL A 161 -20.16 7.64 11.50
#